data_AF-A0A0V0RGV3-F1
#
_entry.id   AF-A0A0V0RGV3-F1
#
_cell.length_a   1.000
_cell.length_b   1.000
_cell.length_c   1.000
_cell.angle_alpha   90.00
_cell.angle_beta   90.00
_cell.angle_gamma   90.00
#
_symmetry.space_group_name_H-M   'P 1'
#
loop_
_entity.id
_entity.type
_entity.pdbx_description
1 polymer ?
#
loop_
_entity_poly.entity_id
_entity_poly.type
_entity_poly.pdbx_seq_one_letter_code
_entity_poly.pdbx_strand_id
1 'polypeptide(L)'
;LTRWNDNAVVTLASNHLTHHPIGSVQRYSQSQKKHVKIRMLEIVRRYNTSMGGVDILDKLLSSYRPPWRLHRELHQESSTALSHLDFR
;
A
#
# COMPACT_ATOMS: atom_id res chain seq x y z
N LEU A 1 20.94 -9.79 1.65
CA LEU A 1 19.68 -10.60 1.70
C LEU A 1 19.45 -11.05 3.14
N THR A 2 18.26 -10.83 3.68
CA THR A 2 17.86 -11.22 5.04
C THR A 2 16.51 -11.91 5.00
N ARG A 3 16.38 -13.04 5.70
CA ARG A 3 15.13 -13.80 5.79
C ARG A 3 14.52 -13.61 7.18
N TRP A 4 13.26 -13.21 7.24
CA TRP A 4 12.53 -12.99 8.49
C TRP A 4 11.26 -13.83 8.50
N ASN A 5 11.03 -14.52 9.62
CA ASN A 5 9.83 -15.34 9.81
C ASN A 5 8.89 -14.63 10.78
N ASP A 6 7.71 -14.29 10.28
CA ASP A 6 6.63 -13.69 11.05
C ASP A 6 5.42 -14.65 11.06
N ASN A 7 4.28 -14.25 10.48
CA ASN A 7 3.20 -15.18 10.14
C ASN A 7 3.57 -16.04 8.92
N ALA A 8 4.43 -15.52 8.05
CA ALA A 8 5.00 -16.19 6.90
C ALA A 8 6.46 -15.77 6.75
N VAL A 9 7.22 -16.56 5.99
CA VAL A 9 8.64 -16.28 5.71
C VAL A 9 8.73 -15.22 4.63
N VAL A 10 9.40 -14.11 4.94
CA VAL A 10 9.65 -12.99 4.04
C VAL A 10 11.15 -12.86 3.80
N THR A 11 11.54 -12.66 2.53
CA THR A 11 12.93 -12.41 2.15
C THR A 11 13.07 -10.96 1.69
N LEU A 12 13.96 -10.21 2.34
CA LEU A 12 14.24 -8.80 2.04
C LEU A 12 15.67 -8.64 1.54
N ALA A 13 15.86 -7.72 0.60
CA ALA A 13 17.17 -7.30 0.12
C ALA A 13 17.26 -5.76 0.21
N SER A 14 18.41 -5.28 0.68
CA SER A 14 18.73 -3.85 0.68
C SER A 14 20.19 -3.70 0.29
N ASN A 15 20.48 -2.66 -0.49
CA ASN A 15 21.83 -2.33 -0.94
C ASN A 15 22.62 -1.55 0.12
N HIS A 16 21.91 -0.89 1.05
CA HIS A 16 22.51 0.06 2.01
C HIS A 16 22.32 -0.38 3.47
N LEU A 17 21.28 -1.17 3.79
CA LEU A 17 20.98 -1.59 5.15
C LEU A 17 21.51 -2.99 5.44
N THR A 18 22.33 -3.11 6.48
CA THR A 18 22.79 -4.38 7.05
C THR A 18 21.83 -4.91 8.12
N HIS A 19 22.10 -6.12 8.62
CA HIS A 19 21.29 -6.86 9.60
C HIS A 19 21.26 -6.25 11.02
N HIS A 20 21.98 -5.17 11.28
CA HIS A 20 22.08 -4.49 12.57
C HIS A 20 21.50 -3.06 12.50
N PRO A 21 20.87 -2.53 13.57
CA PRO A 21 20.61 -3.15 14.86
C PRO A 21 19.23 -3.83 14.92
N ILE A 22 19.10 -4.77 15.83
CA ILE A 22 17.86 -5.50 16.09
C ILE A 22 17.01 -4.65 17.04
N GLY A 23 15.99 -3.99 16.51
CA GLY A 23 14.95 -3.36 17.32
C GLY A 23 14.05 -4.41 17.97
N SER A 24 13.24 -3.99 18.93
CA SER A 24 12.19 -4.84 19.51
C SER A 24 10.83 -4.22 19.26
N VAL A 25 9.91 -4.99 18.68
CA VAL A 25 8.53 -4.55 18.42
C VAL A 25 7.56 -5.40 19.25
N GLN A 26 6.49 -4.78 19.75
CA GLN A 26 5.39 -5.52 20.35
C GLN A 26 4.43 -5.99 19.26
N ARG A 27 4.18 -7.29 19.23
CA ARG A 27 3.30 -7.95 18.25
C ARG A 27 2.32 -8.84 18.99
N TYR A 28 1.06 -8.80 18.57
CA TYR A 28 0.06 -9.73 19.10
C TYR A 28 0.32 -11.12 18.53
N SER A 29 0.50 -12.11 19.40
CA SER A 29 0.59 -13.52 19.01
C SER A 29 -0.77 -14.18 19.18
N GLN A 30 -1.35 -14.67 18.09
CA GLN A 30 -2.64 -15.39 18.15
C GLN A 30 -2.54 -16.69 18.93
N SER A 31 -1.41 -17.41 18.82
CA SER A 31 -1.20 -18.67 19.56
C SER A 31 -1.11 -18.46 21.07
N GLN A 32 -0.51 -17.35 21.51
CA GLN A 32 -0.37 -17.02 22.93
C GLN A 32 -1.46 -16.07 23.45
N LYS A 33 -2.35 -15.59 22.58
CA LYS A 33 -3.41 -14.59 22.84
C LYS A 33 -2.92 -13.35 23.60
N LYS A 34 -1.66 -12.96 23.41
CA LYS A 34 -1.02 -11.84 24.14
C LYS A 34 -0.03 -11.11 23.24
N HIS A 35 0.29 -9.87 23.63
CA HIS A 35 1.40 -9.14 23.03
C HIS A 35 2.73 -9.73 23.50
N VAL A 36 3.57 -10.11 22.53
CA VAL A 36 4.93 -10.59 22.74
C VAL A 36 5.93 -9.61 22.12
N LYS A 37 7.06 -9.45 22.79
CA LYS A 37 8.15 -8.60 22.31
C LYS A 37 9.03 -9.44 21.37
N ILE A 38 9.01 -9.12 20.09
CA ILE A 38 9.74 -9.85 19.04
C ILE A 38 10.92 -9.00 18.57
N ARG A 39 12.04 -9.67 18.27
CA ARG A 39 13.20 -9.06 17.63
C ARG A 39 12.86 -8.73 16.17
N MET A 40 13.05 -7.48 15.79
CA MET A 40 12.76 -6.95 14.46
C MET A 40 14.03 -6.36 13.86
N LEU A 41 14.34 -6.76 12.62
CA LEU A 41 15.49 -6.25 11.88
C LEU A 41 15.21 -4.84 11.36
N GLU A 42 16.23 -3.97 11.36
CA GLU A 42 16.10 -2.58 10.89
C GLU A 42 15.64 -2.48 9.43
N ILE A 43 16.06 -3.42 8.57
CA ILE A 43 15.58 -3.50 7.18
C ILE A 43 14.05 -3.67 7.09
N VAL A 44 13.47 -4.51 7.95
CA VAL A 44 12.00 -4.71 8.01
C VAL A 44 11.33 -3.44 8.48
N ARG A 45 11.93 -2.75 9.46
CA ARG A 45 11.41 -1.47 9.99
C ARG A 45 11.38 -0.40 8.92
N ARG A 46 12.50 -0.21 8.24
CA ARG A 46 12.64 0.77 7.16
C ARG A 46 11.67 0.51 6.05
N TYR A 47 11.56 -0.74 5.60
CA TYR A 47 10.58 -1.16 4.60
C TYR A 47 9.16 -0.78 5.03
N ASN A 48 8.72 -1.22 6.21
CA ASN A 48 7.37 -0.94 6.69
C ASN A 48 7.07 0.56 6.84
N THR A 49 8.04 1.38 7.23
CA THR A 49 7.86 2.84 7.31
C THR A 49 7.81 3.50 5.93
N SER A 50 8.53 2.99 4.93
CA SER A 50 8.51 3.54 3.57
C SER A 50 7.34 3.02 2.70
N MET A 51 6.73 1.91 3.08
CA MET A 51 5.61 1.31 2.36
C MET A 51 4.31 2.09 2.59
N GLY A 52 3.38 1.99 1.64
CA GLY A 52 2.05 2.60 1.74
C GLY A 52 1.90 3.96 1.05
N GLY A 53 2.96 4.53 0.47
CA GLY A 53 2.85 5.80 -0.27
C GLY A 53 1.87 5.75 -1.45
N VAL A 54 1.87 4.64 -2.20
CA VAL A 54 0.92 4.40 -3.30
C VAL A 54 -0.50 4.23 -2.77
N ASP A 55 -0.69 3.42 -1.72
CA ASP A 55 -2.02 3.20 -1.12
C ASP A 55 -2.62 4.51 -0.58
N ILE A 56 -1.79 5.38 0.02
CA ILE A 56 -2.21 6.71 0.48
C ILE A 56 -2.63 7.57 -0.72
N LEU A 57 -1.83 7.58 -1.79
CA LEU A 57 -2.16 8.32 -3.01
C LEU A 57 -3.48 7.83 -3.61
N ASP A 58 -3.68 6.52 -3.73
CA ASP A 58 -4.93 5.91 -4.23
C ASP A 58 -6.11 6.25 -3.34
N LYS A 59 -5.92 6.29 -2.02
CA LYS A 59 -6.95 6.73 -1.07
C LYS A 59 -7.30 8.21 -1.27
N LEU A 60 -6.32 9.07 -1.51
CA LEU A 60 -6.54 10.49 -1.78
C LEU A 60 -7.24 10.69 -3.13
N LEU A 61 -6.79 10.01 -4.19
CA LEU A 61 -7.43 10.03 -5.52
C LEU A 61 -8.86 9.50 -5.47
N SER A 62 -9.10 8.40 -4.76
CA SER A 62 -10.45 7.86 -4.58
C SER A 62 -11.31 8.72 -3.66
N SER A 63 -10.74 9.51 -2.75
CA SER A 63 -11.50 10.51 -2.01
C SER A 63 -11.90 11.70 -2.89
N TYR A 64 -11.08 12.01 -3.91
CA TYR A 64 -11.36 13.03 -4.92
C TYR A 64 -12.27 12.51 -6.04
N ARG A 65 -13.25 11.64 -5.74
CA ARG A 65 -14.23 11.23 -6.76
C ARG A 65 -15.12 12.42 -7.11
N PRO A 66 -15.16 12.88 -8.38
CA PRO A 66 -16.29 13.69 -8.81
C PRO A 66 -17.57 12.90 -8.53
N PRO A 67 -18.68 13.55 -8.11
CA PRO A 67 -19.92 12.84 -7.85
C PRO A 67 -20.25 11.97 -9.06
N TRP A 68 -20.64 10.72 -8.84
CA TRP A 68 -20.92 9.74 -9.90
C TRP A 68 -21.89 10.25 -10.99
N ARG A 69 -22.71 11.26 -10.66
CA ARG A 69 -23.55 11.99 -11.63
C ARG A 69 -22.72 12.78 -12.63
N LEU A 70 -21.74 13.56 -12.19
CA LEU A 70 -20.84 14.34 -13.06
C LEU A 70 -19.98 13.44 -13.96
N HIS A 71 -19.49 12.30 -13.44
CA HIS A 71 -18.78 11.31 -14.26
C HIS A 71 -19.66 10.74 -15.37
N ARG A 72 -20.93 10.37 -15.06
CA ARG A 72 -21.87 9.89 -16.07
C ARG A 72 -22.26 10.97 -17.08
N GLU A 73 -22.50 12.20 -16.62
CA GLU A 73 -22.83 13.32 -17.49
C GLU A 73 -21.69 13.58 -18.50
N LEU A 74 -20.44 13.68 -18.05
CA LEU A 74 -19.30 13.88 -18.97
C LEU A 74 -19.09 12.71 -19.95
N HIS A 75 -19.33 11.47 -19.53
CA HIS A 75 -19.26 10.29 -20.43
C HIS A 75 -20.43 10.22 -21.42
N GLN A 76 -21.61 10.71 -21.03
CA GLN A 76 -22.78 10.81 -21.90
C GLN A 76 -22.60 11.94 -22.93
N GLU A 77 -22.16 13.12 -22.49
CA GLU A 77 -21.90 14.27 -23.35
C GLU A 77 -20.80 13.97 -24.37
N SER A 78 -19.72 13.28 -23.97
CA SER A 78 -18.65 12.87 -24.90
C SER A 78 -19.12 11.83 -25.93
N SER A 79 -19.93 10.84 -25.55
CA SER A 79 -20.53 9.91 -26.53
C SER A 79 -21.48 10.62 -27.50
N THR A 80 -22.22 11.62 -27.02
CA THR A 80 -23.19 12.38 -27.83
C THR A 80 -22.48 13.38 -28.75
N ALA A 81 -21.35 13.96 -28.32
CA ALA A 81 -20.52 14.82 -29.14
C ALA A 81 -19.77 14.06 -30.24
N LEU A 82 -19.31 12.83 -29.95
CA LEU A 82 -18.67 11.96 -30.94
C LEU A 82 -19.67 11.49 -32.01
N SER A 83 -20.88 11.08 -31.61
CA SER A 83 -21.90 10.70 -32.59
C SER A 83 -22.28 11.86 -33.51
N HIS A 84 -22.35 13.10 -33.01
CA HIS A 84 -22.60 14.28 -33.84
C HIS A 84 -21.46 14.59 -34.85
N LEU A 85 -20.23 14.17 -34.57
CA LEU A 85 -19.09 14.31 -35.50
C LEU A 85 -19.07 13.20 -36.57
N ASP A 86 -19.57 12.01 -36.25
CA ASP A 86 -19.64 10.85 -37.15
C ASP A 86 -20.77 10.96 -38.20
N PHE A 87 -21.75 11.85 -38.01
CA PHE A 87 -22.86 12.09 -38.95
C PHE A 87 -22.63 13.26 -39.93
N ARG A 88 -21.40 13.74 -40.09
CA ARG A 88 -21.05 14.80 -41.03
C ARG A 88 -20.24 14.30 -42.23
#